data_AF-A0A969YKY0-F1
#
_entry.id   AF-A0A969YKY0-F1
#
_cell.length_a   1.000
_cell.length_b   1.000
_cell.length_c   1.000
_cell.angle_alpha   90.00
_cell.angle_beta   90.00
_cell.angle_gamma   90.00
#
_symmetry.space_group_name_H-M   'P 1'
#
loop_
_entity.id
_entity.type
_entity.pdbx_description
1 polymer ?
#
loop_
_entity_poly.entity_id
_entity_poly.type
_entity_poly.pdbx_seq_one_letter_code
_entity_poly.pdbx_strand_id
1 'polypeptide(L)'
;MNVFLIYVRDENFSRLLPEELNRSRSDDGRIKVMAFPPLGIQTLAPILCQRGHRVRMFDTCHPQMKAEQIAQAMTAERPDVIALSFLSTTTYPAAKMMAKRLKVEAPRTPIIAGGAFATGNSDRILGDCPAIDCVGVGEGEELLPDYLNHLGDPGSVAGLVWRDAGQIIRNAPRPLIRDLDQYPYPDRTSLPIDYIESMPLDVPAVLSLDKFCTMQTSRGCPYGCIYCDIPSLSQGKWRCRSAEHVLGEMQQLHEMGYRSIYLTDDHFL
;
A
#
# COMPACT_ATOMS: atom_id res chain seq x y z
N MET A 1 2.65 17.72 -7.55
CA MET A 1 1.25 17.26 -7.33
C MET A 1 1.07 16.86 -5.87
N ASN A 2 -0.15 16.96 -5.36
CA ASN A 2 -0.58 16.44 -4.07
C ASN A 2 -1.24 15.07 -4.25
N VAL A 3 -0.71 14.03 -3.61
CA VAL A 3 -1.13 12.63 -3.80
C VAL A 3 -1.57 12.03 -2.48
N PHE A 4 -2.76 11.45 -2.46
CA PHE A 4 -3.25 10.70 -1.32
C PHE A 4 -2.99 9.21 -1.55
N LEU A 5 -2.24 8.57 -0.65
CA LEU A 5 -2.05 7.12 -0.63
C LEU A 5 -2.92 6.54 0.47
N ILE A 6 -3.88 5.68 0.12
CA ILE A 6 -4.85 5.14 1.08
C ILE A 6 -4.74 3.62 1.08
N TYR A 7 -4.38 3.05 2.22
CA TYR A 7 -4.46 1.61 2.44
C TYR A 7 -5.82 1.26 3.02
N VAL A 8 -6.62 0.52 2.25
CA VAL A 8 -7.95 0.08 2.66
C VAL A 8 -7.86 -1.32 3.27
N ARG A 9 -8.24 -1.42 4.55
CA ARG A 9 -8.22 -2.66 5.32
C ARG A 9 -9.58 -3.31 5.44
N ASP A 10 -9.52 -4.61 5.72
CA ASP A 10 -10.62 -5.38 6.27
C ASP A 10 -10.60 -5.15 7.79
N GLU A 11 -11.72 -4.67 8.33
CA GLU A 11 -11.83 -4.28 9.73
C GLU A 11 -11.65 -5.47 10.69
N ASN A 12 -11.81 -6.70 10.21
CA ASN A 12 -11.57 -7.91 10.99
C ASN A 12 -10.07 -8.18 11.25
N PHE A 13 -9.17 -7.54 10.49
CA PHE A 13 -7.72 -7.77 10.52
C PHE A 13 -6.94 -6.65 11.22
N SER A 14 -7.64 -5.76 11.92
CA SER A 14 -7.00 -4.75 12.75
C SER A 14 -7.78 -4.51 14.02
N ARG A 15 -7.09 -4.32 15.14
CA ARG A 15 -7.74 -3.92 16.39
C ARG A 15 -6.94 -2.82 17.08
N LEU A 16 -7.64 -1.84 17.61
CA LEU A 16 -7.03 -0.89 18.53
C LEU A 16 -6.54 -1.65 19.77
N LEU A 17 -5.35 -1.28 20.25
CA LEU A 17 -4.89 -1.80 21.52
C LEU A 17 -5.78 -1.22 22.64
N PRO A 18 -6.29 -2.04 23.59
CA PRO A 18 -7.06 -1.54 24.73
C PRO A 18 -6.28 -0.47 25.51
N GLU A 19 -6.99 0.54 26.03
CA GLU A 19 -6.36 1.67 26.76
C GLU A 19 -5.52 1.18 27.94
N GLU A 20 -5.94 0.09 28.61
CA GLU A 20 -5.25 -0.48 29.76
C GLU A 20 -3.90 -1.11 29.42
N LEU A 21 -3.71 -1.51 28.15
CA LEU A 21 -2.47 -2.04 27.59
C LEU A 21 -1.66 -0.95 26.85
N ASN A 22 -2.27 0.20 26.59
CA ASN A 22 -1.63 1.37 26.01
C ASN A 22 -0.81 2.16 27.06
N ARG A 23 0.00 1.44 27.86
CA ARG A 23 0.74 2.02 29.01
C ARG A 23 2.02 2.75 28.64
N SER A 24 2.44 2.74 27.36
CA SER A 24 3.52 3.61 26.91
C SER A 24 2.94 4.93 26.43
N ARG A 25 2.81 5.89 27.34
CA ARG A 25 2.68 7.29 26.95
C ARG A 25 4.05 7.78 26.42
N SER A 26 4.37 7.46 25.17
CA SER A 26 5.05 8.47 24.36
C SER A 26 3.98 9.48 24.02
N ASP A 27 4.13 10.70 24.52
CA ASP A 27 3.16 11.80 24.41
C ASP A 27 3.17 12.42 23.00
N ASP A 28 3.27 11.59 21.95
CA ASP A 28 3.44 11.99 20.56
C ASP A 28 2.15 11.93 19.74
N GLY A 29 1.02 11.59 20.39
CA GLY A 29 -0.30 11.54 19.77
C GLY A 29 -0.53 10.37 18.82
N ARG A 30 0.39 9.38 18.75
CA ARG A 30 0.24 8.18 17.93
C ARG A 30 -0.67 7.16 18.61
N ILE A 31 -1.45 6.44 17.82
CA ILE A 31 -2.28 5.34 18.33
C ILE A 31 -1.57 4.00 18.15
N LYS A 32 -1.88 3.03 19.02
CA LYS A 32 -1.40 1.65 18.87
C LYS A 32 -2.44 0.75 18.22
N VAL A 33 -2.04 0.07 17.16
CA VAL A 33 -2.92 -0.82 16.39
C VAL A 33 -2.26 -2.19 16.22
N MET A 34 -2.97 -3.24 16.63
CA MET A 34 -2.63 -4.61 16.30
C MET A 34 -2.97 -4.85 14.82
N ALA A 35 -1.95 -4.78 13.96
CA ALA A 35 -2.07 -4.96 12.51
C ALA A 35 -0.69 -5.02 11.85
N PHE A 36 -0.60 -5.61 10.66
CA PHE A 36 0.57 -5.52 9.80
C PHE A 36 0.66 -4.13 9.16
N PRO A 37 1.79 -3.40 9.24
CA PRO A 37 1.96 -2.10 8.58
C PRO A 37 1.74 -2.19 7.06
N PRO A 38 1.22 -1.13 6.42
CA PRO A 38 0.89 -1.14 5.00
C PRO A 38 2.15 -0.87 4.15
N LEU A 39 3.05 -1.85 4.10
CA LEU A 39 4.39 -1.72 3.51
C LEU A 39 4.37 -1.12 2.09
N GLY A 40 3.40 -1.50 1.25
CA GLY A 40 3.27 -0.97 -0.12
C GLY A 40 3.20 0.56 -0.17
N ILE A 41 2.29 1.19 0.57
CA ILE A 41 2.19 2.67 0.56
C ILE A 41 3.36 3.33 1.30
N GLN A 42 3.92 2.66 2.31
CA GLN A 42 5.12 3.13 3.02
C GLN A 42 6.33 3.15 2.08
N THR A 43 6.46 2.20 1.16
CA THR A 43 7.50 2.17 0.13
C THR A 43 7.28 3.24 -0.94
N LEU A 44 6.03 3.45 -1.38
CA LEU A 44 5.73 4.42 -2.43
C LEU A 44 5.89 5.87 -1.97
N ALA A 45 5.56 6.19 -0.72
CA ALA A 45 5.61 7.56 -0.21
C ALA A 45 6.97 8.26 -0.40
N PRO A 46 8.12 7.73 0.06
CA PRO A 46 9.41 8.40 -0.09
C PRO A 46 9.84 8.51 -1.57
N ILE A 47 9.49 7.54 -2.41
CA ILE A 47 9.75 7.57 -3.85
C ILE A 47 9.04 8.75 -4.53
N LEU A 48 7.78 8.99 -4.16
CA LEU A 48 7.01 10.12 -4.67
C LEU A 48 7.53 11.46 -4.11
N CYS A 49 7.89 11.51 -2.83
CA CYS A 49 8.48 12.70 -2.22
C CYS A 49 9.81 13.10 -2.89
N GLN A 50 10.70 12.15 -3.19
CA GLN A 50 11.95 12.40 -3.92
C GLN A 50 11.72 12.97 -5.32
N ARG A 51 10.57 12.69 -5.94
CA ARG A 51 10.15 13.26 -7.23
C ARG A 51 9.37 14.58 -7.09
N GLY A 52 9.37 15.20 -5.92
CA GLY A 52 8.78 16.52 -5.68
C GLY A 52 7.26 16.50 -5.52
N HIS A 53 6.65 15.34 -5.31
CA HIS A 53 5.23 15.25 -4.97
C HIS A 53 5.03 15.44 -3.46
N ARG A 54 3.93 16.09 -3.09
CA ARG A 54 3.43 16.10 -1.71
C ARG A 54 2.61 14.83 -1.53
N VAL A 55 2.90 14.06 -0.48
CA VAL A 55 2.21 12.79 -0.20
C VAL A 55 1.52 12.87 1.14
N ARG A 56 0.27 12.43 1.20
CA ARG A 56 -0.44 12.16 2.46
C ARG A 56 -0.88 10.70 2.50
N MET A 57 -0.47 9.98 3.54
CA MET A 57 -0.85 8.58 3.76
C MET A 57 -2.06 8.48 4.68
N PHE A 58 -2.91 7.50 4.38
CA PHE A 58 -4.03 7.10 5.23
C PHE A 58 -4.04 5.57 5.36
N ASP A 59 -4.27 5.09 6.58
CA ASP A 59 -4.50 3.69 6.85
C ASP A 59 -5.83 3.55 7.59
N THR A 60 -6.79 2.85 7.00
CA THR A 60 -8.17 2.80 7.52
C THR A 60 -8.32 2.01 8.82
N CYS A 61 -7.25 1.42 9.37
CA CYS A 61 -7.28 0.95 10.77
C CYS A 61 -7.32 2.12 11.76
N HIS A 62 -6.84 3.31 11.39
CA HIS A 62 -6.90 4.48 12.25
C HIS A 62 -8.33 5.05 12.31
N PRO A 63 -8.93 5.27 13.49
CA PRO A 63 -10.32 5.72 13.63
C PRO A 63 -10.60 7.07 12.96
N GLN A 64 -9.61 7.94 12.89
CA GLN A 64 -9.68 9.25 12.21
C GLN A 64 -9.21 9.22 10.75
N MET A 65 -9.06 8.04 10.15
CA MET A 65 -8.71 7.87 8.73
C MET A 65 -9.75 7.01 8.01
N LYS A 66 -11.03 7.16 8.38
CA LYS A 66 -12.16 6.54 7.68
C LYS A 66 -12.60 7.42 6.52
N ALA A 67 -13.54 6.93 5.72
CA ALA A 67 -13.95 7.56 4.47
C ALA A 67 -14.40 9.01 4.66
N GLU A 68 -15.08 9.31 5.78
CA GLU A 68 -15.54 10.64 6.14
C GLU A 68 -14.38 11.60 6.40
N GLN A 69 -13.38 11.22 7.20
CA GLN A 69 -12.22 12.07 7.49
C GLN A 69 -11.32 12.22 6.27
N ILE A 70 -11.17 11.18 5.45
CA ILE A 70 -10.43 11.28 4.19
C ILE A 70 -11.14 12.25 3.24
N ALA A 71 -12.47 12.18 3.12
CA ALA A 71 -13.23 13.13 2.31
C ALA A 71 -13.06 14.58 2.80
N GLN A 72 -13.09 14.81 4.11
CA GLN A 72 -12.80 16.14 4.68
C GLN A 72 -11.37 16.63 4.34
N ALA A 73 -10.38 15.73 4.42
CA ALA A 73 -9.01 16.05 4.02
C ALA A 73 -8.92 16.37 2.52
N MET A 74 -9.70 15.69 1.66
CA MET A 74 -9.77 16.01 0.23
C MET A 74 -10.31 17.41 -0.02
N THR A 75 -11.33 17.84 0.71
CA THR A 75 -11.88 19.21 0.59
C THR A 75 -10.81 20.25 0.94
N ALA A 76 -10.03 20.01 2.00
CA ALA A 76 -9.02 20.94 2.49
C ALA A 76 -7.76 20.98 1.61
N GLU A 77 -7.26 19.82 1.20
CA GLU A 77 -5.96 19.70 0.53
C GLU A 77 -6.04 19.53 -0.98
N ARG A 78 -7.22 19.23 -1.52
CA ARG A 78 -7.50 19.08 -2.95
C ARG A 78 -6.43 18.21 -3.66
N PRO A 79 -6.36 16.90 -3.38
CA PRO A 79 -5.39 16.02 -4.01
C PRO A 79 -5.62 15.95 -5.53
N ASP A 80 -4.52 15.93 -6.27
CA ASP A 80 -4.50 15.73 -7.72
C ASP A 80 -4.80 14.28 -8.07
N VAL A 81 -4.40 13.32 -7.21
CA VAL A 81 -4.57 11.88 -7.41
C VAL A 81 -4.81 11.17 -6.08
N ILE A 82 -5.68 10.16 -6.10
CA ILE A 82 -5.89 9.22 -5.00
C ILE A 82 -5.42 7.83 -5.45
N ALA A 83 -4.49 7.24 -4.71
CA ALA A 83 -4.07 5.85 -4.92
C ALA A 83 -4.63 4.97 -3.80
N LEU A 84 -5.46 3.99 -4.17
CA LEU A 84 -6.00 2.99 -3.26
C LEU A 84 -5.16 1.72 -3.33
N SER A 85 -4.64 1.29 -2.20
CA SER A 85 -3.96 0.00 -2.05
C SER A 85 -4.79 -0.93 -1.18
N PHE A 86 -4.98 -2.17 -1.63
CA PHE A 86 -5.68 -3.21 -0.88
C PHE A 86 -5.22 -4.60 -1.33
N LEU A 87 -5.30 -5.58 -0.43
CA LEU A 87 -4.56 -6.84 -0.58
C LEU A 87 -5.40 -7.97 -1.18
N SER A 88 -6.68 -8.07 -0.83
CA SER A 88 -7.44 -9.31 -0.99
C SER A 88 -8.87 -9.11 -1.47
N THR A 89 -9.51 -10.22 -1.85
CA THR A 89 -10.94 -10.28 -2.17
C THR A 89 -11.83 -9.79 -1.01
N THR A 90 -11.44 -10.02 0.25
CA THR A 90 -12.24 -9.60 1.43
C THR A 90 -12.18 -8.09 1.64
N THR A 91 -11.05 -7.46 1.29
CA THR A 91 -10.89 -5.99 1.34
C THR A 91 -11.56 -5.26 0.18
N TYR A 92 -11.81 -5.93 -0.95
CA TYR A 92 -12.30 -5.30 -2.17
C TYR A 92 -13.67 -4.59 -2.02
N PRO A 93 -14.69 -5.16 -1.34
CA PRO A 93 -15.94 -4.44 -1.07
C PRO A 93 -15.73 -3.10 -0.34
N ALA A 94 -14.87 -3.07 0.67
CA ALA A 94 -14.53 -1.84 1.38
C ALA A 94 -13.81 -0.83 0.47
N ALA A 95 -12.88 -1.29 -0.38
CA ALA A 95 -12.21 -0.44 -1.35
C ALA A 95 -13.20 0.18 -2.37
N LYS A 96 -14.20 -0.59 -2.82
CA LYS A 96 -15.28 -0.05 -3.68
C LYS A 96 -16.09 1.02 -2.97
N MET A 97 -16.47 0.78 -1.72
CA MET A 97 -17.25 1.75 -0.93
C MET A 97 -16.45 3.03 -0.70
N MET A 98 -15.16 2.90 -0.38
CA MET A 98 -14.22 4.01 -0.26
C MET A 98 -14.18 4.82 -1.57
N ALA A 99 -13.85 4.18 -2.70
CA ALA A 99 -13.77 4.87 -4.00
C ALA A 99 -15.05 5.64 -4.34
N LYS A 100 -16.22 5.01 -4.16
CA LYS A 100 -17.53 5.65 -4.39
C LYS A 100 -17.72 6.86 -3.49
N ARG A 101 -17.41 6.75 -2.20
CA ARG A 101 -17.56 7.86 -1.25
C ARG A 101 -16.63 9.03 -1.57
N LEU A 102 -15.39 8.76 -1.97
CA LEU A 102 -14.43 9.80 -2.34
C LEU A 102 -14.83 10.50 -3.65
N LYS A 103 -15.39 9.76 -4.63
CA LYS A 103 -15.93 10.36 -5.87
C LYS A 103 -17.16 11.23 -5.64
N VAL A 104 -17.96 10.99 -4.60
CA VAL A 104 -19.05 11.91 -4.23
C VAL A 104 -18.49 13.29 -3.83
N GLU A 105 -17.33 13.32 -3.15
CA GLU A 105 -16.69 14.56 -2.70
C GLU A 105 -15.91 15.26 -3.83
N ALA A 106 -15.09 14.51 -4.57
CA ALA A 106 -14.29 15.03 -5.68
C ALA A 106 -14.48 14.14 -6.93
N PRO A 107 -15.55 14.36 -7.71
CA PRO A 107 -15.89 13.48 -8.84
C PRO A 107 -14.84 13.47 -9.95
N ARG A 108 -14.04 14.53 -10.05
CA ARG A 108 -12.99 14.70 -11.07
C ARG A 108 -11.60 14.25 -10.62
N THR A 109 -11.37 14.01 -9.32
CA THR A 109 -10.05 13.54 -8.88
C THR A 109 -9.88 12.09 -9.35
N PRO A 110 -8.82 11.76 -10.11
CA PRO A 110 -8.56 10.40 -10.54
C PRO A 110 -8.23 9.48 -9.36
N ILE A 111 -8.77 8.27 -9.40
CA ILE A 111 -8.53 7.18 -8.47
C ILE A 111 -7.84 6.04 -9.21
N ILE A 112 -6.60 5.74 -8.80
CA ILE A 112 -5.85 4.56 -9.23
C ILE A 112 -5.90 3.49 -8.13
N ALA A 113 -6.21 2.24 -8.49
CA ALA A 113 -6.12 1.11 -7.59
C ALA A 113 -4.83 0.30 -7.82
N GLY A 114 -4.25 -0.24 -6.76
CA GLY A 114 -3.07 -1.09 -6.78
C GLY A 114 -3.06 -2.14 -5.66
N GLY A 115 -2.03 -2.98 -5.66
CA GLY A 115 -1.91 -4.13 -4.76
C GLY A 115 -2.10 -5.48 -5.47
N ALA A 116 -1.88 -6.58 -4.74
CA ALA A 116 -1.87 -7.93 -5.30
C ALA A 116 -3.22 -8.30 -5.93
N PHE A 117 -4.33 -8.11 -5.20
CA PHE A 117 -5.67 -8.35 -5.74
C PHE A 117 -5.95 -7.48 -6.96
N ALA A 118 -5.56 -6.19 -6.92
CA ALA A 118 -5.79 -5.27 -8.03
C ALA A 118 -5.05 -5.69 -9.30
N THR A 119 -3.80 -6.11 -9.15
CA THR A 119 -2.96 -6.64 -10.24
C THR A 119 -3.61 -7.84 -10.93
N GLY A 120 -4.13 -8.80 -10.15
CA GLY A 120 -4.77 -10.00 -10.70
C GLY A 120 -6.20 -9.80 -11.23
N ASN A 121 -6.90 -8.72 -10.84
CA ASN A 121 -8.33 -8.53 -11.09
C ASN A 121 -8.67 -7.19 -11.75
N SER A 122 -7.73 -6.58 -12.48
CA SER A 122 -7.85 -5.22 -13.04
C SER A 122 -9.12 -5.00 -13.87
N ASP A 123 -9.42 -5.88 -14.84
CA ASP A 123 -10.64 -5.76 -15.65
C ASP A 123 -11.92 -5.87 -14.81
N ARG A 124 -11.94 -6.78 -13.84
CA ARG A 124 -13.09 -6.98 -12.95
C ARG A 124 -13.33 -5.74 -12.11
N ILE A 125 -12.26 -5.14 -11.59
CA ILE A 125 -12.34 -3.91 -10.77
C ILE A 125 -12.93 -2.77 -11.58
N LEU A 126 -12.43 -2.54 -12.80
CA LEU A 126 -12.94 -1.48 -13.66
C LEU A 126 -14.36 -1.77 -14.15
N GLY A 127 -14.71 -3.03 -14.41
CA GLY A 127 -16.07 -3.42 -14.79
C GLY A 127 -17.10 -3.21 -13.66
N ASP A 128 -16.75 -3.54 -12.42
CA ASP A 128 -17.65 -3.54 -11.26
C ASP A 128 -17.67 -2.20 -10.49
N CYS A 129 -16.61 -1.38 -10.59
CA CYS A 129 -16.50 -0.12 -9.87
C CYS A 129 -16.17 1.07 -10.80
N PRO A 130 -17.19 1.80 -11.30
CA PRO A 130 -16.99 3.02 -12.09
C PRO A 130 -16.28 4.16 -11.35
N ALA A 131 -16.19 4.10 -10.02
CA ALA A 131 -15.50 5.11 -9.21
C ALA A 131 -13.96 4.96 -9.25
N ILE A 132 -13.45 3.82 -9.72
CA ILE A 132 -12.02 3.59 -9.93
C ILE A 132 -11.74 3.83 -11.42
N ASP A 133 -10.84 4.77 -11.72
CA ASP A 133 -10.57 5.22 -13.09
C ASP A 133 -9.53 4.35 -13.77
N CYS A 134 -8.54 3.86 -13.01
CA CYS A 134 -7.49 2.98 -13.51
C CYS A 134 -6.96 2.03 -12.43
N VAL A 135 -6.26 0.99 -12.89
CA VAL A 135 -5.58 -0.01 -12.06
C VAL A 135 -4.13 -0.07 -12.49
N GLY A 136 -3.21 0.15 -11.54
CA GLY A 136 -1.79 -0.13 -11.72
C GLY A 136 -1.52 -1.61 -11.52
N VAL A 137 -1.01 -2.28 -12.55
CA VAL A 137 -0.72 -3.71 -12.56
C VAL A 137 0.77 -3.93 -12.34
N GLY A 138 1.11 -4.68 -11.29
CA GLY A 138 2.48 -5.00 -10.93
C GLY A 138 3.06 -4.05 -9.88
N GLU A 139 4.34 -3.72 -10.03
CA GLU A 139 5.11 -2.94 -9.05
C GLU A 139 4.87 -1.43 -9.23
N GLY A 140 4.60 -0.73 -8.13
CA GLY A 140 4.14 0.66 -8.15
C GLY A 140 5.26 1.71 -8.19
N GLU A 141 6.49 1.33 -7.87
CA GLU A 141 7.62 2.22 -7.61
C GLU A 141 8.05 3.02 -8.85
N GLU A 142 7.87 2.47 -10.04
CA GLU A 142 8.02 3.19 -11.30
C GLU A 142 6.67 3.59 -11.90
N LEU A 143 5.66 2.71 -11.79
CA LEU A 143 4.36 2.89 -12.42
C LEU A 143 3.63 4.12 -11.90
N LEU A 144 3.54 4.30 -10.58
CA LEU A 144 2.79 5.40 -10.00
C LEU A 144 3.42 6.76 -10.34
N PRO A 145 4.75 6.97 -10.21
CA PRO A 145 5.39 8.19 -10.72
C PRO A 145 5.15 8.45 -12.21
N ASP A 146 5.24 7.40 -13.03
CA ASP A 146 5.00 7.52 -14.48
C ASP A 146 3.56 7.94 -14.77
N TYR A 147 2.60 7.36 -14.05
CA TYR A 147 1.19 7.75 -14.10
C TYR A 147 0.98 9.22 -13.71
N LEU A 148 1.61 9.68 -12.63
CA LEU A 148 1.52 11.07 -12.20
C LEU A 148 2.05 12.03 -13.27
N ASN A 149 3.12 11.67 -13.98
CA ASN A 149 3.66 12.49 -15.07
C ASN A 149 2.77 12.52 -16.32
N HIS A 150 1.88 11.55 -16.49
CA HIS A 150 1.07 11.35 -17.69
C HIS A 150 -0.44 11.30 -17.40
N LEU A 151 -0.95 12.06 -16.43
CA LEU A 151 -2.39 12.08 -16.09
C LEU A 151 -3.31 12.40 -17.28
N GLY A 152 -2.84 13.22 -18.23
CA GLY A 152 -3.57 13.57 -19.45
C GLY A 152 -3.39 12.57 -20.61
N ASP A 153 -2.47 11.62 -20.47
CA ASP A 153 -2.18 10.60 -21.48
C ASP A 153 -1.96 9.23 -20.81
N PRO A 154 -3.00 8.64 -20.19
CA PRO A 154 -2.89 7.37 -19.50
C PRO A 154 -2.45 6.23 -20.42
N GLY A 155 -2.63 6.34 -21.74
CA GLY A 155 -2.21 5.33 -22.73
C GLY A 155 -0.68 5.16 -22.85
N SER A 156 0.08 6.17 -22.45
CA SER A 156 1.55 6.13 -22.44
C SER A 156 2.15 5.37 -21.24
N VAL A 157 1.35 5.09 -20.21
CA VAL A 157 1.84 4.52 -18.94
C VAL A 157 1.91 3.00 -18.99
N ALA A 158 3.11 2.44 -19.01
CA ALA A 158 3.29 0.99 -19.01
C ALA A 158 2.81 0.36 -17.68
N GLY A 159 2.07 -0.74 -17.79
CA GLY A 159 1.45 -1.46 -16.67
C GLY A 159 0.09 -0.91 -16.22
N LEU A 160 -0.48 0.08 -16.91
CA LEU A 160 -1.79 0.64 -16.57
C LEU A 160 -2.93 -0.09 -17.31
N VAL A 161 -4.01 -0.35 -16.57
CA VAL A 161 -5.31 -0.71 -17.14
C VAL A 161 -6.28 0.38 -16.78
N TRP A 162 -6.99 0.94 -17.76
CA TRP A 162 -7.79 2.15 -17.56
C TRP A 162 -9.03 2.14 -18.45
N ARG A 163 -9.91 3.13 -18.22
CA ARG A 163 -11.16 3.26 -18.97
C ARG A 163 -11.10 4.42 -19.94
N ASP A 164 -11.39 4.15 -21.21
CA ASP A 164 -11.59 5.17 -22.24
C ASP A 164 -12.97 4.99 -22.87
N ALA A 165 -13.80 6.03 -22.86
CA ALA A 165 -15.14 6.02 -23.43
C ALA A 165 -16.00 4.75 -23.10
N GLY A 166 -15.81 4.18 -21.91
CA GLY A 166 -16.53 2.98 -21.45
C GLY A 166 -15.87 1.64 -21.81
N GLN A 167 -14.79 1.64 -22.60
CA GLN A 167 -13.97 0.46 -22.89
C GLN A 167 -12.81 0.34 -21.90
N ILE A 168 -12.45 -0.89 -21.55
CA ILE A 168 -11.27 -1.18 -20.72
C ILE A 168 -10.08 -1.35 -21.66
N ILE A 169 -9.07 -0.49 -21.49
CA ILE A 169 -7.82 -0.51 -22.25
C ILE A 169 -6.70 -1.02 -21.34
N ARG A 170 -5.92 -1.95 -21.89
CA ARG A 170 -4.70 -2.48 -21.25
C ARG A 170 -3.48 -1.96 -22.01
N ASN A 171 -2.64 -1.20 -21.35
CA ASN A 171 -1.40 -0.73 -21.94
C ASN A 171 -0.35 -1.86 -21.97
N ALA A 172 0.78 -1.58 -22.63
CA ALA A 172 1.93 -2.49 -22.61
C ALA A 172 2.35 -2.82 -21.16
N PRO A 173 2.73 -4.09 -20.87
CA PRO A 173 3.16 -4.47 -19.53
C PRO A 173 4.47 -3.77 -19.15
N ARG A 174 4.64 -3.48 -17.86
CA ARG A 174 5.90 -2.98 -17.31
C ARG A 174 6.81 -4.16 -16.94
N PRO A 175 8.11 -4.14 -17.30
CA PRO A 175 9.07 -5.13 -16.80
C PRO A 175 9.18 -5.09 -15.27
N LEU A 176 9.50 -6.24 -14.69
CA LEU A 176 9.82 -6.32 -13.27
C LEU A 176 11.07 -5.48 -12.96
N ILE A 177 11.03 -4.78 -11.82
CA ILE A 177 12.15 -4.02 -11.29
C ILE A 177 13.31 -4.98 -11.01
N ARG A 178 14.49 -4.75 -11.58
CA ARG A 178 15.62 -5.67 -11.38
C ARG A 178 16.41 -5.37 -10.12
N ASP A 179 16.74 -4.09 -9.94
CA ASP A 179 17.49 -3.61 -8.79
C ASP A 179 16.51 -3.07 -7.75
N LEU A 180 16.41 -3.77 -6.61
CA LEU A 180 15.55 -3.35 -5.50
C LEU A 180 16.25 -2.35 -4.58
N ASP A 181 17.57 -2.19 -4.69
CA ASP A 181 18.36 -1.31 -3.83
C ASP A 181 18.31 0.16 -4.27
N GLN A 182 17.81 0.41 -5.48
CA GLN A 182 17.67 1.77 -6.02
C GLN A 182 16.65 2.65 -5.27
N TYR A 183 15.77 2.06 -4.46
CA TYR A 183 14.69 2.79 -3.79
C TYR A 183 15.01 3.09 -2.33
N PRO A 184 14.54 4.24 -1.82
CA PRO A 184 14.68 4.57 -0.41
C PRO A 184 13.94 3.57 0.49
N TYR A 185 14.37 3.50 1.75
CA TYR A 185 13.67 2.74 2.78
C TYR A 185 12.23 3.25 3.00
N PRO A 186 11.29 2.38 3.36
CA PRO A 186 9.89 2.75 3.52
C PRO A 186 9.68 3.80 4.63
N ASP A 187 8.71 4.70 4.43
CA ASP A 187 8.31 5.69 5.43
C ASP A 187 7.59 5.04 6.61
N ARG A 188 8.27 5.02 7.77
CA ARG A 188 7.77 4.45 9.03
C ARG A 188 7.14 5.46 9.98
N THR A 189 7.11 6.74 9.59
CA THR A 189 6.85 7.85 10.52
C THR A 189 5.59 8.66 10.19
N SER A 190 5.27 8.86 8.90
CA SER A 190 4.20 9.76 8.49
C SER A 190 2.78 9.28 8.84
N LEU A 191 2.57 7.98 8.98
CA LEU A 191 1.34 7.46 9.58
C LEU A 191 1.44 7.60 11.10
N PRO A 192 0.48 8.25 11.80
CA PRO A 192 0.47 8.42 13.25
C PRO A 192 0.01 7.14 13.98
N ILE A 193 0.59 6.00 13.60
CA ILE A 193 0.21 4.67 14.05
C ILE A 193 1.47 3.91 14.46
N ASP A 194 1.49 3.40 15.68
CA ASP A 194 2.43 2.38 16.10
C ASP A 194 1.78 1.02 15.96
N TYR A 195 2.31 0.24 15.02
CA TYR A 195 1.84 -1.12 14.78
C TYR A 195 2.40 -2.04 15.85
N ILE A 196 1.54 -2.94 16.31
CA ILE A 196 1.84 -3.98 17.29
C ILE A 196 1.64 -5.32 16.62
N GLU A 197 2.58 -6.23 16.84
CA GLU A 197 2.56 -7.54 16.22
C GLU A 197 1.38 -8.37 16.72
N SER A 198 0.57 -8.85 15.79
CA SER A 198 -0.55 -9.74 16.06
C SER A 198 -0.55 -10.89 15.05
N MET A 199 -0.68 -12.12 15.52
CA MET A 199 -0.88 -13.27 14.64
C MET A 199 -2.22 -13.15 13.88
N PRO A 200 -2.29 -13.55 12.59
CA PRO A 200 -3.55 -13.51 11.86
C PRO A 200 -4.58 -14.53 12.39
N LEU A 201 -5.83 -14.06 12.40
CA LEU A 201 -7.11 -14.77 12.26
C LEU A 201 -7.71 -15.57 13.43
N ASP A 202 -7.05 -16.52 14.10
CA ASP A 202 -7.80 -17.45 14.99
C ASP A 202 -7.42 -17.40 16.48
N VAL A 203 -6.29 -16.79 16.82
CA VAL A 203 -5.89 -16.54 18.20
C VAL A 203 -5.29 -15.13 18.27
N PRO A 204 -5.97 -14.15 18.86
CA PRO A 204 -5.38 -12.84 19.11
C PRO A 204 -4.31 -12.98 20.20
N ALA A 205 -3.14 -13.47 19.80
CA ALA A 205 -1.94 -13.46 20.59
C ALA A 205 -1.12 -12.24 20.19
N VAL A 206 -0.97 -11.32 21.15
CA VAL A 206 0.04 -10.28 21.08
C VAL A 206 1.38 -10.96 21.32
N LEU A 207 2.24 -11.00 20.31
CA LEU A 207 3.57 -11.60 20.44
C LEU A 207 4.52 -10.68 21.18
N SER A 208 4.39 -9.37 20.95
CA SER A 208 5.09 -8.32 21.69
C SER A 208 4.26 -7.04 21.70
N LEU A 209 4.40 -6.25 22.77
CA LEU A 209 3.88 -4.86 22.84
C LEU A 209 4.91 -3.83 22.34
N ASP A 210 6.08 -4.30 21.93
CA ASP A 210 7.10 -3.47 21.31
C ASP A 210 6.65 -2.97 19.94
N LYS A 211 7.30 -1.90 19.49
CA LYS A 211 7.10 -1.34 18.17
C LYS A 211 7.50 -2.39 17.11
N PHE A 212 6.52 -2.72 16.27
CA PHE A 212 6.61 -3.77 15.27
C PHE A 212 6.58 -3.18 13.85
N CYS A 213 7.37 -3.75 12.95
CA CYS A 213 7.26 -3.47 11.52
C CYS A 213 7.44 -4.70 10.64
N THR A 214 7.11 -4.54 9.37
CA THR A 214 7.39 -5.50 8.31
C THR A 214 8.54 -5.02 7.44
N MET A 215 9.37 -5.93 6.97
CA MET A 215 10.44 -5.67 6.03
C MET A 215 10.38 -6.69 4.89
N GLN A 216 10.77 -6.27 3.69
CA GLN A 216 10.88 -7.15 2.55
C GLN A 216 12.34 -7.17 2.07
N THR A 217 12.96 -8.35 2.09
CA THR A 217 14.34 -8.56 1.64
C THR A 217 14.42 -9.11 0.23
N SER A 218 13.34 -9.76 -0.21
CA SER A 218 13.20 -10.31 -1.56
C SER A 218 11.75 -10.25 -2.06
N ARG A 219 11.58 -10.38 -3.38
CA ARG A 219 10.30 -10.36 -4.07
C ARG A 219 10.19 -11.53 -5.04
N GLY A 220 9.02 -12.15 -5.05
CA GLY A 220 8.69 -13.23 -5.96
C GLY A 220 9.21 -14.58 -5.49
N CYS A 221 8.78 -15.61 -6.20
CA CYS A 221 9.10 -17.00 -5.88
C CYS A 221 9.26 -17.78 -7.19
N PRO A 222 10.31 -18.61 -7.35
CA PRO A 222 10.54 -19.33 -8.61
C PRO A 222 9.71 -20.61 -8.71
N TYR A 223 9.00 -21.01 -7.65
CA TYR A 223 8.22 -22.25 -7.61
C TYR A 223 6.83 -22.08 -8.23
N GLY A 224 6.35 -23.10 -8.95
CA GLY A 224 5.06 -23.11 -9.62
C GLY A 224 3.93 -23.79 -8.82
N CYS A 225 3.76 -23.46 -7.55
CA CYS A 225 2.72 -24.05 -6.70
C CYS A 225 1.31 -23.76 -7.26
N ILE A 226 0.51 -24.81 -7.52
CA ILE A 226 -0.79 -24.71 -8.22
C ILE A 226 -1.84 -23.83 -7.53
N TYR A 227 -1.68 -23.55 -6.23
CA TYR A 227 -2.59 -22.76 -5.41
C TYR A 227 -2.10 -21.33 -5.16
N CYS A 228 -0.90 -20.99 -5.62
CA CYS A 228 -0.22 -19.73 -5.28
C CYS A 228 -0.30 -18.74 -6.45
N ASP A 229 -0.61 -17.47 -6.14
CA ASP A 229 -0.67 -16.37 -7.11
C ASP A 229 0.66 -15.65 -7.31
N ILE A 230 1.60 -15.77 -6.37
CA ILE A 230 2.92 -15.13 -6.42
C ILE A 230 3.66 -15.36 -7.74
N PRO A 231 3.72 -16.58 -8.32
CA PRO A 231 4.45 -16.79 -9.58
C PRO A 231 3.84 -16.00 -10.74
N SER A 232 2.51 -15.76 -10.71
CA SER A 232 1.82 -14.92 -11.70
C SER A 232 2.15 -13.44 -11.52
N LEU A 233 2.28 -12.98 -10.27
CA LEU A 233 2.63 -11.59 -9.95
C LEU A 233 4.11 -11.28 -10.23
N SER A 234 5.00 -12.23 -9.91
CA SER A 234 6.45 -12.09 -10.01
C SER A 234 7.05 -12.72 -11.27
N GLN A 235 6.22 -13.20 -12.20
CA GLN A 235 6.65 -13.88 -13.44
C GLN A 235 7.61 -15.05 -13.16
N GLY A 236 7.44 -15.73 -12.02
CA GLY A 236 8.31 -16.80 -11.54
C GLY A 236 9.76 -16.35 -11.26
N LYS A 237 9.99 -15.07 -10.99
CA LYS A 237 11.33 -14.50 -10.72
C LYS A 237 11.47 -14.15 -9.25
N TRP A 238 12.51 -14.71 -8.64
CA TRP A 238 13.01 -14.26 -7.35
C TRP A 238 14.06 -13.17 -7.53
N ARG A 239 13.92 -12.07 -6.78
CA ARG A 239 14.82 -10.92 -6.79
C ARG A 239 15.05 -10.48 -5.36
N CYS A 240 16.28 -10.21 -4.99
CA CYS A 240 16.64 -9.84 -3.62
C CYS A 240 17.36 -8.50 -3.58
N ARG A 241 17.30 -7.87 -2.40
CA ARG A 241 18.11 -6.73 -2.03
C ARG A 241 19.51 -7.21 -1.63
N SER A 242 20.52 -6.37 -1.75
CA SER A 242 21.84 -6.70 -1.21
C SER A 242 21.80 -6.82 0.33
N ALA A 243 22.71 -7.63 0.89
CA ALA A 243 22.84 -7.76 2.34
C ALA A 243 23.15 -6.42 3.02
N GLU A 244 23.95 -5.56 2.37
CA GLU A 244 24.25 -4.21 2.85
C GLU A 244 22.98 -3.36 2.95
N HIS A 245 22.16 -3.37 1.90
CA HIS A 245 20.92 -2.60 1.87
C HIS A 245 19.90 -3.10 2.90
N VAL A 246 19.80 -4.41 3.12
CA VAL A 246 18.96 -5.02 4.18
C VAL A 246 19.45 -4.63 5.57
N LEU A 247 20.76 -4.77 5.85
CA LEU A 247 21.34 -4.41 7.14
C LEU A 247 21.19 -2.92 7.44
N GLY A 248 21.28 -2.05 6.42
CA GLY A 248 21.04 -0.62 6.56
C GLY A 248 19.60 -0.30 6.98
N GLU A 249 18.59 -0.98 6.43
CA GLU A 249 17.20 -0.82 6.89
C GLU A 249 17.03 -1.34 8.32
N MET A 250 17.61 -2.50 8.65
CA MET A 250 17.54 -3.05 10.00
C MET A 250 18.18 -2.11 11.04
N GLN A 251 19.30 -1.48 10.70
CA GLN A 251 19.96 -0.48 11.56
C GLN A 251 19.06 0.76 11.75
N GLN A 252 18.48 1.28 10.66
CA GLN A 252 17.54 2.41 10.74
C GLN A 252 16.32 2.07 11.61
N LEU A 253 15.73 0.89 11.44
CA LEU A 253 14.60 0.43 12.23
C LEU A 253 14.98 0.29 13.71
N HIS A 254 16.17 -0.24 14.01
CA HIS A 254 16.68 -0.34 15.37
C HIS A 254 16.80 1.03 16.05
N GLU A 255 17.35 2.02 15.34
CA GLU A 255 17.49 3.41 15.79
C GLU A 255 16.14 4.09 16.00
N MET A 256 15.14 3.77 15.17
CA MET A 256 13.74 4.21 15.32
C MET A 256 12.96 3.49 16.44
N GLY A 257 13.63 2.63 17.21
CA GLY A 257 13.06 1.92 18.35
C GLY A 257 12.30 0.64 18.02
N TYR A 258 12.34 0.15 16.78
CA TYR A 258 11.75 -1.15 16.44
C TYR A 258 12.55 -2.28 17.07
N ARG A 259 11.83 -3.27 17.61
CA ARG A 259 12.42 -4.47 18.26
C ARG A 259 11.86 -5.78 17.72
N SER A 260 10.77 -5.72 16.95
CA SER A 260 10.23 -6.86 16.19
C SER A 260 10.13 -6.50 14.71
N ILE A 261 10.65 -7.38 13.86
CA ILE A 261 10.62 -7.26 12.39
C ILE A 261 10.10 -8.57 11.82
N TYR A 262 9.03 -8.50 11.04
CA TYR A 262 8.52 -9.63 10.26
C TYR A 262 8.94 -9.52 8.80
N LEU A 263 9.56 -10.57 8.26
CA LEU A 263 9.95 -10.63 6.86
C LEU A 263 8.77 -11.07 5.99
N THR A 264 8.29 -10.18 5.13
CA THR A 264 7.12 -10.41 4.25
C THR A 264 7.53 -10.93 2.87
N ASP A 265 8.61 -11.69 2.81
CA ASP A 265 9.13 -12.25 1.56
C ASP A 265 8.25 -13.40 1.11
N ASP A 266 7.96 -13.47 -0.19
CA ASP A 266 7.27 -14.64 -0.75
C ASP A 266 8.14 -15.90 -0.63
N HIS A 267 9.45 -15.72 -0.72
CA HIS A 267 10.46 -16.75 -0.54
C HIS A 267 11.74 -16.12 0.03
N PHE A 268 12.04 -16.31 1.31
CA PHE A 268 13.18 -15.65 1.97
C PHE A 268 14.56 -16.21 1.53
N LEU A 269 14.64 -17.51 1.24
CA LEU A 269 15.90 -18.25 1.01
C LEU A 269 16.30 -18.42 -0.46
#